data_AF-F9DGU8-F1
#
_entry.id   AF-F9DGU8-F1
#
_cell.length_a   1.000
_cell.length_b   1.000
_cell.length_c   1.000
_cell.angle_alpha   90.00
_cell.angle_beta   90.00
_cell.angle_gamma   90.00
#
_symmetry.space_group_name_H-M   'P 1'
#
loop_
_entity.id
_entity.type
_entity.pdbx_description
1 polymer ?
#
loop_
_entity_poly.entity_id
_entity_poly.type
_entity_poly.pdbx_seq_one_letter_code
_entity_poly.pdbx_strand_id
1 'polypeptide(L)'
;MCTINIKEILASHNSLPDAGKILYNTIVDAIASDDKVVANMEGVSSLPSVFLNVSIGKIIDEYDMETLKSHIMFSKITRHQADRLKDYLLRYDQNPESVSELK
;
A
#
# COMPACT_ATOMS: atom_id res chain seq x y z
N MET A 1 -15.45 -7.70 -2.63
CA MET A 1 -14.14 -7.86 -1.99
C MET A 1 -13.18 -8.52 -2.95
N CYS A 2 -12.05 -7.89 -3.25
CA CYS A 2 -11.00 -8.42 -4.12
C CYS A 2 -9.77 -8.85 -3.29
N THR A 3 -9.10 -9.94 -3.66
CA THR A 3 -7.81 -10.34 -3.07
C THR A 3 -6.72 -10.23 -4.11
N ILE A 4 -5.64 -9.53 -3.79
CA ILE A 4 -4.48 -9.34 -4.66
C ILE A 4 -3.23 -9.98 -4.05
N ASN A 5 -2.38 -10.57 -4.88
CA ASN A 5 -1.12 -11.15 -4.45
C ASN A 5 0.01 -10.11 -4.56
N ILE A 6 0.47 -9.61 -3.42
CA ILE A 6 1.52 -8.57 -3.38
C ILE A 6 2.86 -9.09 -3.91
N LYS A 7 3.17 -10.38 -3.73
CA LYS A 7 4.39 -10.97 -4.28
C LYS A 7 4.37 -10.94 -5.81
N GLU A 8 3.23 -11.26 -6.41
CA GLU A 8 3.07 -11.22 -7.86
C GLU A 8 3.16 -9.78 -8.38
N ILE A 9 2.54 -8.82 -7.70
CA ILE A 9 2.66 -7.39 -8.04
C ILE A 9 4.12 -6.92 -7.93
N LEU A 10 4.89 -7.37 -6.94
CA LEU A 10 6.30 -6.99 -6.85
C LEU A 10 7.17 -7.67 -7.92
N ALA A 11 6.80 -8.88 -8.37
CA ALA A 11 7.60 -9.68 -9.31
C ALA A 11 7.26 -9.43 -10.80
N SER A 12 6.02 -9.06 -11.11
CA SER A 12 5.50 -9.03 -12.49
C SER A 12 5.69 -7.69 -13.19
N HIS A 13 6.20 -6.68 -12.48
CA HIS A 13 6.32 -5.32 -13.00
C HIS A 13 7.78 -4.90 -13.13
N ASN A 14 8.06 -4.18 -14.21
CA ASN A 14 9.41 -3.76 -14.59
C ASN A 14 10.08 -2.85 -13.54
N SER A 15 9.30 -2.25 -12.63
CA SER A 15 9.80 -1.34 -11.60
C SER A 15 8.92 -1.32 -10.35
N LEU A 16 9.51 -0.98 -9.20
CA LEU A 16 8.77 -0.78 -7.94
C LEU A 16 7.69 0.32 -8.03
N PRO A 17 7.93 1.47 -8.71
CA PRO A 17 6.87 2.44 -8.97
C PRO A 17 5.68 1.87 -9.75
N ASP A 18 5.92 1.06 -10.77
CA ASP A 18 4.82 0.50 -11.57
C ASP A 18 4.03 -0.55 -10.80
N ALA A 19 4.72 -1.38 -10.00
CA ALA A 19 4.08 -2.28 -9.03
C ALA A 19 3.19 -1.50 -8.05
N GLY A 20 3.68 -0.37 -7.53
CA GLY A 20 2.90 0.45 -6.58
C GLY A 20 1.69 1.12 -7.22
N LYS A 21 1.78 1.57 -8.48
CA LYS A 21 0.62 2.11 -9.22
C LYS A 21 -0.52 1.10 -9.33
N ILE A 22 -0.22 -0.20 -9.43
CA ILE A 22 -1.24 -1.25 -9.53
C ILE A 22 -1.95 -1.44 -8.21
N LEU A 23 -1.21 -1.44 -7.10
CA LEU A 23 -1.82 -1.46 -5.77
C LEU A 23 -2.69 -0.20 -5.57
N TYR A 24 -2.20 0.98 -5.92
CA TYR A 24 -2.96 2.23 -5.87
C TYR A 24 -4.26 2.13 -6.67
N ASN A 25 -4.20 1.78 -7.96
CA ASN A 25 -5.38 1.70 -8.82
C ASN A 25 -6.40 0.69 -8.26
N THR A 26 -5.94 -0.46 -7.77
CA THR A 26 -6.82 -1.48 -7.17
C THR A 26 -7.54 -0.94 -5.93
N ILE A 27 -6.86 -0.14 -5.09
CA ILE A 27 -7.49 0.49 -3.92
C ILE A 27 -8.48 1.58 -4.36
N VAL A 28 -8.12 2.40 -5.35
CA VAL A 28 -9.03 3.44 -5.90
C VAL A 28 -10.32 2.83 -6.45
N ASP A 29 -10.21 1.73 -7.22
CA ASP A 29 -11.38 1.02 -7.75
C ASP A 29 -12.27 0.47 -6.63
N ALA A 30 -11.66 -0.01 -5.55
CA ALA A 30 -12.38 -0.49 -4.37
C ALA A 30 -13.06 0.66 -3.60
N ILE A 31 -12.38 1.80 -3.42
CA ILE A 31 -12.98 3.01 -2.82
C ILE A 31 -14.20 3.46 -3.65
N ALA A 32 -14.06 3.54 -4.97
CA ALA A 32 -15.13 3.96 -5.87
C ALA A 32 -16.36 3.03 -5.83
N SER A 33 -16.15 1.76 -5.44
CA SER A 33 -17.20 0.74 -5.35
C SER A 33 -17.68 0.49 -3.91
N ASP A 34 -17.20 1.27 -2.92
CA ASP A 34 -17.38 1.05 -1.48
C ASP A 34 -17.05 -0.40 -1.04
N ASP A 35 -16.00 -0.96 -1.64
CA ASP A 35 -15.55 -2.34 -1.42
C ASP A 35 -14.15 -2.38 -0.79
N LYS A 36 -13.65 -3.58 -0.47
CA LYS A 36 -12.36 -3.78 0.18
C LYS A 36 -11.39 -4.59 -0.66
N VAL A 37 -10.11 -4.22 -0.55
CA VAL A 37 -8.95 -4.96 -1.08
C VAL A 37 -8.29 -5.76 0.05
N VAL A 38 -8.07 -7.04 -0.19
CA VAL A 38 -7.22 -7.90 0.65
C VAL A 38 -5.86 -8.05 -0.01
N ALA A 39 -4.85 -7.40 0.56
CA ALA A 39 -3.46 -7.57 0.20
C ALA A 39 -2.91 -8.88 0.81
N ASN A 40 -2.78 -9.92 -0.02
CA ASN A 40 -2.13 -11.16 0.37
C ASN A 40 -0.60 -10.99 0.36
N MET A 41 0.02 -11.13 1.53
CA MET A 41 1.44 -10.91 1.80
C MET A 41 2.28 -12.20 1.69
N GLU A 42 1.69 -13.31 1.29
CA GLU A 42 2.37 -14.61 1.19
C GLU A 42 3.60 -14.56 0.27
N GLY A 43 4.76 -14.88 0.84
CA GLY A 43 6.03 -14.90 0.11
C GLY A 43 6.56 -13.51 -0.26
N VAL A 44 6.00 -12.43 0.27
CA VAL A 44 6.60 -11.10 0.22
C VAL A 44 7.79 -11.07 1.19
N SER A 45 8.96 -10.65 0.73
CA SER A 45 10.15 -10.55 1.59
C SER A 45 10.30 -9.18 2.26
N SER A 46 9.93 -8.11 1.54
CA SER A 46 10.06 -6.73 2.02
C SER A 46 9.03 -5.81 1.34
N LEU A 47 8.77 -4.67 1.97
CA LEU A 47 7.95 -3.58 1.43
C LEU A 47 8.81 -2.32 1.28
N PRO A 48 9.40 -2.10 0.09
CA PRO A 48 10.22 -0.92 -0.16
C PRO A 48 9.43 0.39 -0.04
N SER A 49 10.06 1.44 0.48
CA SER A 49 9.39 2.74 0.63
C SER A 49 8.89 3.29 -0.70
N VAL A 50 9.65 3.14 -1.79
CA VAL A 50 9.23 3.60 -3.13
C VAL A 50 7.89 2.99 -3.55
N PHE A 51 7.72 1.68 -3.32
CA PHE A 51 6.47 0.98 -3.58
C PHE A 51 5.33 1.52 -2.71
N LEU A 52 5.58 1.73 -1.41
CA LEU A 52 4.58 2.25 -0.47
C LEU A 52 4.17 3.70 -0.79
N ASN A 53 5.11 4.57 -1.15
CA ASN A 53 4.86 5.98 -1.45
C ASN A 53 3.92 6.13 -2.65
N VAL A 54 4.20 5.41 -3.74
CA VAL A 54 3.35 5.47 -4.95
C VAL A 54 2.06 4.67 -4.83
N SER A 55 1.88 3.91 -3.74
CA SER A 55 0.67 3.14 -3.45
C SER A 55 -0.10 3.72 -2.26
N ILE A 56 0.18 3.20 -1.06
CA ILE A 56 -0.48 3.55 0.19
C ILE A 56 -0.28 5.02 0.56
N GLY A 57 0.93 5.57 0.37
CA GLY A 57 1.19 7.00 0.64
C GLY A 57 0.31 7.90 -0.21
N LYS A 58 0.26 7.62 -1.51
CA LYS A 58 -0.59 8.34 -2.46
C LYS A 58 -2.09 8.26 -2.14
N ILE A 59 -2.58 7.12 -1.62
CA ILE A 59 -3.99 7.04 -1.15
C ILE A 59 -4.23 7.97 0.04
N ILE A 60 -3.28 8.06 0.98
CA ILE A 60 -3.40 8.98 2.12
C ILE A 60 -3.38 10.43 1.65
N ASP A 61 -2.53 10.75 0.67
CA ASP A 61 -2.41 12.11 0.11
C ASP A 61 -3.68 12.57 -0.62
N GLU A 62 -4.36 11.67 -1.33
CA GLU A 62 -5.51 12.00 -2.17
C GLU A 62 -6.88 11.80 -1.51
N TYR A 63 -6.98 10.90 -0.52
CA TYR A 63 -8.23 10.59 0.17
C TYR A 63 -8.12 10.94 1.65
N ASP A 64 -7.47 10.08 2.43
CA ASP A 64 -7.00 10.28 3.81
C ASP A 64 -6.63 8.91 4.43
N MET A 65 -6.15 8.94 5.68
CA MET A 65 -5.80 7.75 6.44
C MET A 65 -7.03 6.89 6.82
N GLU A 66 -8.20 7.50 7.02
CA GLU A 66 -9.42 6.78 7.44
C GLU A 66 -10.00 5.96 6.29
N THR A 67 -10.03 6.54 5.09
CA THR A 67 -10.41 5.92 3.82
C THR A 67 -9.50 4.74 3.54
N LEU A 68 -8.18 4.93 3.60
CA LEU A 68 -7.23 3.82 3.44
C LEU A 68 -7.58 2.64 4.38
N LYS A 69 -7.71 2.91 5.68
CA LYS A 69 -8.00 1.88 6.71
C LYS A 69 -9.35 1.18 6.49
N SER A 70 -10.33 1.86 5.90
CA SER A 70 -11.65 1.31 5.64
C SER A 70 -11.68 0.37 4.43
N HIS A 71 -10.79 0.59 3.45
CA HIS A 71 -10.79 -0.11 2.17
C HIS A 71 -9.64 -1.11 1.97
N ILE A 72 -8.65 -1.19 2.85
CA ILE A 72 -7.55 -2.18 2.76
C ILE A 72 -7.48 -3.12 3.97
N MET A 73 -7.24 -4.39 3.70
CA MET A 73 -6.92 -5.42 4.70
C MET A 73 -5.67 -6.19 4.28
N PHE A 74 -4.86 -6.63 5.22
CA PHE A 74 -3.67 -7.44 4.96
C PHE A 74 -3.89 -8.89 5.43
N SER A 75 -3.62 -9.86 4.56
CA SER A 75 -3.68 -11.30 4.91
C SER A 75 -2.31 -11.95 4.77
N LYS A 76 -2.06 -13.01 5.54
CA LYS A 76 -0.78 -13.74 5.60
C LYS A 76 0.44 -12.83 5.86
N ILE A 77 0.20 -11.70 6.52
CA ILE A 77 1.25 -10.74 6.88
C ILE A 77 2.07 -11.25 8.07
N THR A 78 3.38 -11.13 7.98
CA THR A 78 4.30 -11.43 9.08
C THR A 78 4.38 -10.25 10.05
N ARG A 79 4.78 -10.52 11.30
CA ARG A 79 4.97 -9.46 12.30
C ARG A 79 5.93 -8.37 11.83
N HIS A 80 7.06 -8.77 11.22
CA HIS A 80 8.04 -7.83 10.70
C HIS A 80 7.48 -6.89 9.62
N GLN A 81 6.67 -7.43 8.71
CA GLN A 81 6.00 -6.62 7.68
C GLN A 81 4.95 -5.68 8.28
N ALA A 82 4.18 -6.16 9.27
CA ALA A 82 3.18 -5.36 9.97
C ALA A 82 3.84 -4.20 10.72
N ASP A 83 4.95 -4.44 11.43
CA ASP A 83 5.73 -3.41 12.11
C ASP A 83 6.28 -2.40 11.09
N ARG A 84 6.81 -2.87 9.95
CA ARG A 84 7.30 -1.99 8.88
C ARG A 84 6.22 -1.09 8.26
N LEU A 85 5.00 -1.62 8.09
CA LEU A 85 3.82 -0.90 7.62
C LEU A 85 3.35 0.12 8.66
N LYS A 86 3.30 -0.28 9.93
CA LYS A 86 2.95 0.61 11.03
C LYS A 86 3.93 1.79 11.13
N ASP A 87 5.22 1.52 11.10
CA ASP A 87 6.27 2.55 11.12
C ASP A 87 6.20 3.48 9.92
N TYR A 88 5.78 2.97 8.77
CA TYR A 88 5.52 3.78 7.60
C TYR A 88 4.33 4.72 7.81
N LEU A 89 3.18 4.19 8.24
CA LEU A 89 1.95 4.96 8.46
C LEU A 89 2.13 6.02 9.56
N LEU A 90 2.83 5.68 10.65
CA LEU A 90 3.12 6.61 11.74
C LEU A 90 3.98 7.79 11.28
N ARG A 91 4.97 7.56 10.41
CA ARG A 91 5.78 8.64 9.85
C ARG A 91 4.97 9.55 8.93
N TYR A 92 4.06 8.97 8.16
CA TYR A 92 3.16 9.73 7.30
C TYR A 92 2.22 10.63 8.11
N ASP A 93 1.69 10.12 9.22
CA ASP A 93 0.82 10.87 10.15
C ASP A 93 1.56 12.02 10.86
N GLN A 94 2.84 11.82 11.20
CA GLN A 94 3.65 12.82 11.91
C GLN A 94 4.30 13.86 11.01
N ASN A 95 4.61 13.53 9.74
CA ASN A 95 5.31 14.44 8.83
C ASN A 95 5.05 14.09 7.34
N PRO A 96 3.86 14.41 6.80
CA PRO A 96 3.47 14.03 5.44
C PRO A 96 4.35 14.63 4.34
N GLU A 97 4.88 15.86 4.53
CA GLU A 97 5.74 16.52 3.54
C GLU A 97 7.05 15.76 3.30
N SER A 98 7.67 15.19 4.34
CA SER A 98 8.96 14.48 4.25
C SER A 98 8.93 13.16 3.47
N VAL A 99 7.75 12.56 3.28
CA VAL A 99 7.62 11.29 2.55
C VAL A 99 7.40 11.53 1.05
N SER A 100 6.94 12.72 0.68
CA SER A 100 6.66 13.16 -0.69
C SER A 100 7.89 13.63 -1.48
N GLU A 101 9.01 13.94 -0.80
CA GLU A 101 10.23 14.53 -1.40
C GLU A 101 11.12 13.55 -2.17
N LEU A 102 10.72 12.27 -2.33
CA LEU A 102 11.41 11.32 -3.22
C LEU A 102 11.02 11.47 -4.70
N LYS A 103 10.76 12.71 -5.15
CA LYS A 103 10.53 13.06 -6.56
C LYS A 103 11.82 13.13 -7.37
#